data_AF-B1VGR9-F1
#
_entry.id   AF-B1VGR9-F1
#
_cell.length_a   1.000
_cell.length_b   1.000
_cell.length_c   1.000
_cell.angle_alpha   90.00
_cell.angle_beta   90.00
_cell.angle_gamma   90.00
#
_symmetry.space_group_name_H-M   'P 1'
#
loop_
_entity.id
_entity.type
_entity.pdbx_description
1 polymer ?
#
loop_
_entity_poly.entity_id
_entity_poly.type
_entity_poly.pdbx_seq_one_letter_code
_entity_poly.pdbx_strand_id
1 'polypeptide(L)'
;MDKPTPTPADVAKLTANKTPDAPGATEQPANQESPTPDSKPEELTREQLLKELASVRREAANYRTQRNELKPLAEKYQAAEEAKKTELEKAQERIKALETQAETSQAELVRAKVAAETGVPAHLLPAGSQEDVTAAAQALVEWAGKTTTPPTAPVVPGVGRTSNGDDRDAKARQILGI
;
A
#
# COMPACT_ATOMS: atom_id res chain seq x y z
N MET A 1 -4.98 29.95 -17.65
CA MET A 1 -5.02 29.31 -18.97
C MET A 1 -5.27 27.83 -18.76
N ASP A 2 -6.56 27.48 -18.79
CA ASP A 2 -7.12 26.15 -18.68
C ASP A 2 -6.68 25.23 -19.82
N LYS A 3 -6.37 23.97 -19.48
CA LYS A 3 -6.19 22.89 -20.47
C LYS A 3 -7.57 22.26 -20.73
N PRO A 4 -8.07 22.21 -21.98
CA PRO A 4 -9.40 21.67 -22.25
C PRO A 4 -9.40 20.14 -22.16
N THR A 5 -10.33 19.64 -21.34
CA THR A 5 -10.76 18.25 -21.23
C THR A 5 -11.47 17.82 -22.53
N PRO A 6 -11.21 16.63 -23.09
CA PRO A 6 -12.02 16.12 -24.19
C PRO A 6 -13.32 15.47 -23.66
N THR A 7 -14.44 16.08 -24.02
CA THR A 7 -15.83 15.59 -23.89
C THR A 7 -16.08 14.43 -24.88
N PRO A 8 -16.89 13.41 -24.52
CA PRO A 8 -16.98 12.15 -25.27
C PRO A 8 -17.94 12.27 -26.46
N ALA A 9 -17.42 12.33 -27.68
CA ALA A 9 -18.26 12.33 -28.88
C ALA A 9 -17.73 11.51 -30.07
N ASP A 10 -16.59 10.81 -29.99
CA ASP A 10 -16.05 10.05 -31.14
C ASP A 10 -15.55 8.64 -30.78
N VAL A 11 -16.36 7.85 -30.08
CA VAL A 11 -16.15 6.39 -29.90
C VAL A 11 -17.42 5.61 -30.23
N ALA A 12 -17.88 5.71 -31.47
CA ALA A 12 -18.98 4.89 -31.96
C ALA A 12 -18.77 4.50 -33.43
N LYS A 13 -17.75 3.66 -33.70
CA LYS A 13 -17.69 2.91 -34.95
C LYS A 13 -16.75 1.70 -34.90
N LEU A 14 -16.94 0.78 -33.95
CA LEU A 14 -16.44 -0.59 -34.14
C LEU A 14 -17.06 -1.65 -33.21
N THR A 15 -18.36 -1.86 -33.23
CA THR A 15 -18.95 -3.14 -32.79
C THR A 15 -20.24 -3.44 -33.55
N ALA A 16 -20.17 -4.37 -34.52
CA ALA A 16 -21.23 -5.30 -34.91
C ALA A 16 -20.94 -5.84 -36.31
N ASN A 17 -20.52 -7.12 -36.45
CA ASN A 17 -21.46 -8.11 -36.97
C ASN A 17 -20.92 -9.55 -36.86
N LYS A 18 -21.85 -10.47 -36.64
CA LYS A 18 -21.73 -11.92 -36.48
C LYS A 18 -22.16 -12.59 -37.82
N THR A 19 -21.39 -13.58 -38.32
CA THR A 19 -21.74 -14.85 -39.06
C THR A 19 -22.86 -14.81 -40.15
N PRO A 20 -22.84 -15.52 -41.32
CA PRO A 20 -22.21 -16.82 -41.67
C PRO A 20 -21.59 -16.95 -43.10
N ASP A 21 -20.96 -18.11 -43.32
CA ASP A 21 -20.83 -18.94 -44.55
C ASP A 21 -20.43 -18.37 -45.93
N ALA A 22 -19.63 -19.22 -46.61
CA ALA A 22 -19.02 -19.20 -47.95
C ALA A 22 -19.96 -18.78 -49.13
N PRO A 23 -19.50 -18.62 -50.40
CA PRO A 23 -18.21 -18.96 -51.02
C PRO A 23 -17.63 -17.89 -51.97
N GLY A 24 -16.44 -18.13 -52.51
CA GLY A 24 -16.01 -17.51 -53.78
C GLY A 24 -14.74 -16.67 -53.70
N ALA A 25 -13.60 -17.34 -53.87
CA ALA A 25 -12.41 -16.71 -54.38
C ALA A 25 -11.82 -17.64 -55.45
N THR A 26 -12.29 -17.46 -56.68
CA THR A 26 -11.47 -17.75 -57.86
C THR A 26 -10.52 -16.57 -58.00
N GLU A 27 -9.22 -16.79 -57.87
CA GLU A 27 -8.26 -16.52 -58.95
C GLU A 27 -6.84 -16.92 -58.51
N GLN A 28 -6.40 -17.97 -59.17
CA GLN A 28 -5.07 -18.54 -59.23
C GLN A 28 -4.13 -17.58 -59.98
N PRO A 29 -2.83 -17.55 -59.61
CA PRO A 29 -1.90 -18.02 -60.61
C PRO A 29 -1.15 -19.25 -60.12
N ALA A 30 -1.04 -20.19 -61.06
CA ALA A 30 -0.32 -21.43 -60.92
C ALA A 30 1.15 -21.14 -60.67
N ASN A 31 1.68 -21.67 -59.57
CA ASN A 31 2.99 -22.29 -59.64
C ASN A 31 2.95 -23.55 -58.78
N GLN A 32 2.37 -24.60 -59.36
CA GLN A 32 2.55 -25.96 -58.88
C GLN A 32 3.93 -26.40 -59.34
N GLU A 33 4.89 -26.43 -58.43
CA GLU A 33 6.05 -27.29 -58.56
C GLU A 33 5.96 -28.33 -57.45
N SER A 34 5.51 -29.51 -57.86
CA SER A 34 5.32 -30.71 -57.06
C SER A 34 6.61 -31.07 -56.31
N PRO A 35 6.55 -31.57 -55.06
CA PRO A 35 7.70 -32.19 -54.45
C PRO A 35 7.92 -33.54 -55.14
N THR A 36 8.95 -33.64 -55.97
CA THR A 36 9.47 -34.93 -56.41
C THR A 36 10.06 -35.67 -55.20
N PRO A 37 9.55 -36.86 -54.85
CA PRO A 37 10.08 -37.67 -53.76
C PRO A 37 11.17 -38.58 -54.32
N ASP A 38 12.26 -38.02 -54.82
CA ASP A 38 13.39 -38.82 -55.30
C ASP A 38 14.68 -38.01 -55.21
N SER A 39 15.11 -37.73 -53.98
CA SER A 39 16.53 -37.52 -53.71
C SER A 39 17.02 -38.75 -52.97
N LYS A 40 17.50 -39.74 -53.73
CA LYS A 40 18.50 -40.68 -53.22
C LYS A 40 19.52 -39.88 -52.41
N PRO A 41 19.92 -40.33 -51.20
CA PRO A 41 21.05 -39.69 -50.55
C PRO A 41 22.22 -39.80 -51.54
N GLU A 42 22.65 -38.67 -52.10
CA GLU A 42 23.94 -38.61 -52.76
C GLU A 42 24.92 -39.14 -51.71
N GLU A 43 25.48 -40.32 -51.96
CA GLU A 43 26.48 -40.93 -51.11
C GLU A 43 27.67 -39.97 -51.15
N LEU A 44 27.68 -39.02 -50.21
CA LEU A 44 28.77 -38.10 -49.98
C LEU A 44 30.04 -38.94 -50.02
N THR A 45 30.89 -38.64 -50.98
CA THR A 45 32.13 -39.38 -51.14
C THR A 45 32.87 -39.37 -49.81
N ARG A 46 33.59 -40.45 -49.49
CA ARG A 46 34.29 -40.61 -48.20
C ARG A 46 35.07 -39.36 -47.78
N GLU A 47 35.63 -38.64 -48.74
CA GLU A 47 36.34 -37.38 -48.53
C GLU A 47 35.44 -36.22 -48.12
N GLN A 48 34.25 -36.08 -48.72
CA GLN A 48 33.25 -35.08 -48.33
C GLN A 48 32.72 -35.34 -46.92
N LEU A 49 32.45 -36.61 -46.56
CA LEU A 49 32.06 -36.99 -45.19
C LEU A 49 33.14 -36.64 -44.15
N LEU A 50 34.41 -36.89 -44.47
CA LEU A 50 35.53 -36.55 -43.58
C LEU A 50 35.69 -35.04 -43.41
N LYS A 51 35.50 -34.27 -44.48
CA LYS A 51 35.54 -32.79 -44.45
C LYS A 51 34.40 -32.22 -43.61
N GLU A 52 33.19 -32.73 -43.79
CA GLU A 52 32.02 -32.31 -43.01
C GLU A 52 32.18 -32.64 -41.52
N LEU A 53 32.65 -33.86 -41.21
CA LEU A 53 32.95 -34.25 -39.84
C LEU A 53 34.01 -33.34 -39.19
N ALA A 54 35.02 -32.91 -39.95
CA ALA A 54 36.01 -31.95 -39.48
C ALA A 54 35.41 -30.56 -39.24
N SER A 55 34.50 -30.10 -40.10
CA SER A 55 33.78 -28.83 -39.94
C SER A 55 32.91 -28.84 -38.68
N VAL A 56 32.06 -29.86 -38.52
CA VAL A 56 31.19 -30.03 -37.35
C VAL A 56 32.00 -30.11 -36.06
N ARG A 57 33.15 -30.80 -36.08
CA ARG A 57 34.05 -30.84 -34.91
C ARG A 57 34.62 -29.48 -34.56
N ARG A 58 35.00 -28.67 -35.56
CA ARG A 58 35.49 -27.30 -35.35
C ARG A 58 34.40 -26.39 -34.83
N GLU A 59 33.19 -26.44 -35.39
CA GLU A 59 32.04 -25.68 -34.91
C GLU A 59 31.68 -26.07 -33.48
N ALA A 60 31.61 -27.36 -33.17
CA ALA A 60 31.36 -27.84 -31.82
C ALA A 60 32.46 -27.40 -30.84
N ALA A 61 33.72 -27.31 -31.26
CA ALA A 61 34.80 -26.75 -30.45
C ALA A 61 34.59 -25.26 -30.20
N ASN A 62 34.25 -24.49 -31.23
CA ASN A 62 33.98 -23.05 -31.11
C ASN A 62 32.79 -22.77 -30.17
N TYR A 63 31.70 -23.52 -30.29
CA TYR A 63 30.55 -23.38 -29.40
C TYR A 63 30.88 -23.73 -27.95
N ARG A 64 31.74 -24.73 -27.71
CA ARG A 64 32.22 -25.04 -26.36
C ARG A 64 33.03 -23.89 -25.76
N THR A 65 33.91 -23.28 -26.55
CA THR A 65 34.71 -22.12 -26.11
C THR A 65 33.81 -20.92 -25.81
N GLN A 66 32.95 -20.52 -26.75
CA GLN A 66 32.02 -19.40 -26.56
C GLN A 66 31.09 -19.62 -25.36
N ARG A 67 30.58 -20.84 -25.17
CA ARG A 67 29.73 -21.18 -24.03
C ARG A 67 30.51 -21.10 -22.71
N ASN A 68 31.77 -21.51 -22.69
CA ASN A 68 32.62 -21.42 -21.50
C ASN A 68 32.99 -19.96 -21.17
N GLU A 69 33.06 -19.08 -22.17
CA GLU A 69 33.28 -17.64 -21.97
C GLU A 69 32.01 -16.88 -21.55
N LEU A 70 30.84 -17.26 -22.07
CA LEU A 70 29.56 -16.62 -21.73
C LEU A 70 29.03 -17.03 -20.36
N LYS A 71 29.31 -18.25 -19.92
CA LYS A 71 28.91 -18.74 -18.60
C LYS A 71 29.31 -17.85 -17.42
N PRO A 72 30.61 -17.50 -17.24
CA PRO A 72 31.01 -16.66 -16.12
C PRO A 72 30.42 -15.25 -16.21
N LEU A 73 30.12 -14.75 -17.42
CA LEU A 73 29.45 -13.46 -17.59
C LEU A 73 27.98 -13.54 -17.15
N ALA A 74 27.27 -14.61 -17.51
CA ALA A 74 25.89 -14.83 -17.09
C ALA A 74 25.79 -15.01 -15.56
N GLU A 75 26.70 -15.78 -14.96
CA GLU A 75 26.77 -15.96 -13.50
C GLU A 75 27.06 -14.63 -12.78
N LYS A 76 28.00 -13.83 -13.28
CA LYS A 76 28.28 -12.49 -12.73
C LYS A 76 27.09 -11.54 -12.86
N TYR A 77 26.36 -11.59 -13.96
CA TYR A 77 25.17 -10.78 -14.16
C TYR A 77 24.07 -11.18 -13.18
N GLN A 78 23.81 -12.48 -13.02
CA GLN A 78 22.84 -12.98 -12.04
C GLN A 78 23.23 -12.58 -10.61
N ALA A 79 24.49 -12.79 -10.22
CA ALA A 79 24.98 -12.39 -8.91
C ALA A 79 24.88 -10.87 -8.66
N ALA A 80 25.14 -10.04 -9.68
CA ALA A 80 24.99 -8.59 -9.58
C ALA A 80 23.52 -8.17 -9.46
N GLU A 81 22.61 -8.81 -10.20
CA GLU A 81 21.18 -8.53 -10.11
C GLU A 81 20.59 -9.00 -8.77
N GLU A 82 21.03 -10.14 -8.25
CA GLU A 82 20.65 -10.60 -6.90
C GLU A 82 21.19 -9.64 -5.84
N ALA A 83 22.46 -9.25 -5.90
CA ALA A 83 23.03 -8.28 -4.97
C ALA A 83 22.29 -6.93 -5.01
N LYS A 84 21.98 -6.41 -6.20
CA LYS A 84 21.19 -5.18 -6.34
C LYS A 84 19.79 -5.31 -5.76
N LYS A 85 19.11 -6.45 -5.98
CA LYS A 85 17.80 -6.70 -5.39
C LYS A 85 17.88 -6.71 -3.87
N THR A 86 18.87 -7.39 -3.30
CA THR A 86 19.07 -7.43 -1.85
C THR A 86 19.41 -6.05 -1.28
N GLU A 87 20.23 -5.25 -1.97
CA GLU A 87 20.53 -3.87 -1.56
C GLU A 87 19.30 -2.96 -1.66
N LEU A 88 18.50 -3.13 -2.71
CA LEU A 88 17.26 -2.38 -2.92
C LEU A 88 16.21 -2.72 -1.87
N GLU A 89 16.01 -4.01 -1.57
CA GLU A 89 15.13 -4.48 -0.49
C GLU A 89 15.57 -3.90 0.86
N LYS A 90 16.87 -3.97 1.18
CA LYS A 90 17.42 -3.39 2.41
C LYS A 90 17.24 -1.87 2.47
N ALA A 91 17.39 -1.17 1.35
CA ALA A 91 17.14 0.26 1.27
C ALA A 91 15.65 0.59 1.49
N GLN A 92 14.74 -0.20 0.89
CA GLN A 92 13.30 -0.05 1.09
C GLN A 92 12.87 -0.32 2.53
N GLU A 93 13.41 -1.35 3.17
CA GLU A 93 13.16 -1.63 4.59
C GLU A 93 13.62 -0.47 5.47
N ARG A 94 14.80 0.11 5.17
CA ARG A 94 15.30 1.27 5.91
C ARG A 94 14.43 2.50 5.69
N ILE A 95 13.94 2.73 4.47
CA ILE A 95 13.01 3.84 4.18
C ILE A 95 11.71 3.64 4.96
N LYS A 96 11.09 2.45 4.90
CA LYS A 96 9.87 2.13 5.66
C LYS A 96 10.06 2.29 7.17
N ALA A 97 11.20 1.86 7.70
CA ALA A 97 11.54 2.04 9.12
C ALA A 97 11.66 3.53 9.48
N LEU A 98 12.25 4.35 8.60
CA LEU A 98 12.34 5.79 8.82
C LEU A 98 10.99 6.50 8.66
N GLU A 99 10.16 6.08 7.71
CA GLU A 99 8.81 6.61 7.50
C GLU A 99 7.91 6.30 8.69
N THR A 100 7.91 5.07 9.19
CA THR A 100 7.16 4.69 10.40
C THR A 100 7.64 5.45 11.64
N GLN A 101 8.96 5.67 11.78
CA GLN A 101 9.49 6.50 12.85
C GLN A 101 9.08 7.99 12.70
N ALA A 102 9.07 8.51 11.49
CA ALA A 102 8.62 9.86 11.22
C ALA A 102 7.12 10.01 11.53
N GLU A 103 6.29 9.09 11.07
CA GLU A 103 4.84 9.09 11.30
C GLU A 103 4.50 9.00 12.79
N THR A 104 5.17 8.12 13.54
CA THR A 104 4.99 8.03 15.00
C THR A 104 5.39 9.32 15.71
N SER A 105 6.52 9.92 15.35
CA SER A 105 6.94 11.21 15.92
C SER A 105 5.97 12.34 15.58
N GLN A 106 5.43 12.39 14.37
CA GLN A 106 4.44 13.39 13.97
C GLN A 106 3.13 13.21 14.73
N ALA A 107 2.65 11.96 14.88
CA ALA A 107 1.47 11.65 15.67
C ALA A 107 1.64 12.03 17.15
N GLU A 108 2.83 11.82 17.72
CA GLU A 108 3.15 12.27 19.08
C GLU A 108 3.16 13.79 19.22
N LEU A 109 3.74 14.50 18.24
CA LEU A 109 3.73 15.97 18.25
C LEU A 109 2.31 16.54 18.16
N VAL A 110 1.45 15.95 17.31
CA VAL A 110 0.03 16.34 17.21
C VAL A 110 -0.68 16.10 18.54
N ARG A 111 -0.51 14.92 19.15
CA ARG A 111 -1.08 14.63 20.47
C ARG A 111 -0.58 15.58 21.55
N ALA A 112 0.71 15.90 21.56
CA ALA A 112 1.30 16.82 22.52
C ALA A 112 0.74 18.25 22.37
N LYS A 113 0.54 18.72 21.14
CA LYS A 113 -0.07 20.02 20.87
C LYS A 113 -1.53 20.08 21.35
N VAL A 114 -2.35 19.11 20.95
CA VAL A 114 -3.76 19.07 21.36
C VAL A 114 -3.90 18.90 22.88
N ALA A 115 -3.04 18.09 23.49
CA ALA A 115 -2.99 17.93 24.95
C ALA A 115 -2.65 19.25 25.67
N ALA A 116 -1.69 20.01 25.15
CA ALA A 116 -1.32 21.31 25.71
C ALA A 116 -2.45 22.34 25.56
N GLU A 117 -3.18 22.33 24.45
CA GLU A 117 -4.29 23.26 24.19
C GLU A 117 -5.54 22.96 25.01
N THR A 118 -5.89 21.68 25.16
CA THR A 118 -7.13 21.25 25.84
C THR A 118 -6.94 20.95 27.33
N GLY A 119 -5.70 20.82 27.79
CA GLY A 119 -5.37 20.40 29.15
C GLY A 119 -5.59 18.90 29.40
N VAL A 120 -5.95 18.12 28.38
CA VAL A 120 -6.14 16.67 28.47
C VAL A 120 -4.79 15.96 28.33
N PRO A 121 -4.42 15.02 29.21
CA PRO A 121 -3.17 14.29 29.10
C PRO A 121 -3.03 13.54 27.75
N ALA A 122 -1.87 13.68 27.09
CA ALA A 122 -1.62 13.11 25.76
C ALA A 122 -1.78 11.58 25.68
N HIS A 123 -1.61 10.86 26.79
CA HIS A 123 -1.80 9.40 26.85
C HIS A 123 -3.27 8.95 26.77
N LEU A 124 -4.22 9.85 27.03
CA LEU A 124 -5.65 9.59 26.88
C LEU A 124 -6.16 9.89 25.47
N LEU A 125 -5.34 10.56 24.65
CA LEU A 125 -5.70 10.92 23.28
C LEU A 125 -5.33 9.78 22.32
N PRO A 126 -6.23 9.44 21.38
CA PRO A 126 -5.94 8.42 20.37
C PRO A 126 -4.76 8.85 19.50
N ALA A 127 -4.02 7.88 18.95
CA ALA A 127 -3.07 8.17 17.87
C ALA A 127 -3.85 8.29 16.55
N GLY A 128 -3.56 9.31 15.74
CA GLY A 128 -4.27 9.49 14.47
C GLY A 128 -4.14 10.88 13.91
N SER A 129 -5.08 11.23 13.03
CA SER A 129 -5.13 12.54 12.39
C SER A 129 -5.37 13.65 13.44
N GLN A 130 -4.95 14.87 13.11
CA GLN A 130 -5.14 16.02 13.99
C GLN A 130 -6.63 16.26 14.32
N GLU A 131 -7.52 16.00 13.36
CA GLU A 131 -8.96 16.16 13.52
C GLU A 131 -9.51 15.17 14.55
N ASP A 132 -9.14 13.89 14.45
CA ASP A 132 -9.59 12.85 15.38
C ASP A 132 -9.10 13.10 16.81
N VAL A 133 -7.83 13.50 16.95
CA VAL A 133 -7.21 13.82 18.23
C VAL A 133 -7.91 15.01 18.88
N THR A 134 -8.24 16.04 18.10
CA THR A 134 -8.93 17.24 18.58
C THR A 134 -10.37 16.93 19.00
N ALA A 135 -11.10 16.17 18.18
CA ALA A 135 -12.47 15.76 18.50
C ALA A 135 -12.54 14.92 19.79
N ALA A 136 -11.60 13.98 19.96
CA ALA A 136 -11.49 13.19 21.17
C ALA A 136 -11.17 14.05 22.41
N ALA A 137 -10.25 15.00 22.27
CA ALA A 137 -9.90 15.92 23.34
C ALA A 137 -11.10 16.79 23.76
N GLN A 138 -11.86 17.33 22.80
CA GLN A 138 -13.08 18.10 23.07
C GLN A 138 -14.15 17.26 23.78
N ALA A 139 -14.40 16.04 23.32
CA ALA A 139 -15.33 15.13 23.97
C ALA A 139 -14.95 14.82 25.42
N LEU A 140 -13.65 14.67 25.71
CA LEU A 140 -13.15 14.47 27.08
C LEU A 140 -13.34 15.71 27.95
N VAL A 141 -13.11 16.91 27.41
CA VAL A 141 -13.36 18.18 28.13
C VAL A 141 -14.84 18.33 28.45
N GLU A 142 -15.74 18.07 27.50
CA GLU A 142 -17.19 18.12 27.72
C GLU A 142 -17.66 17.10 28.78
N TRP A 143 -17.11 15.88 28.73
CA TRP A 143 -17.41 14.85 29.72
C TRP A 143 -16.89 15.23 31.12
N ALA A 144 -15.67 15.77 31.22
CA ALA A 144 -15.12 16.29 32.46
C ALA A 144 -15.99 17.43 33.04
N GLY A 145 -16.48 18.33 32.19
CA GLY A 145 -17.41 19.39 32.59
C GLY A 145 -18.76 18.87 33.12
N LYS A 146 -19.29 17.78 32.57
CA LYS A 146 -20.52 17.14 33.05
C LYS A 146 -20.35 16.34 34.35
N THR A 147 -19.15 15.81 34.61
CA THR A 147 -18.88 14.99 35.79
C THR A 147 -18.45 15.80 37.01
N THR A 148 -17.92 17.01 36.81
CA THR A 148 -17.52 17.89 37.92
C THR A 148 -18.70 18.58 38.61
N THR A 149 -19.92 18.53 38.08
CA THR A 149 -21.10 19.00 38.81
C THR A 149 -21.46 18.00 39.90
N PRO A 150 -21.20 18.30 41.20
CA PRO A 150 -21.67 17.42 42.26
C PRO A 150 -23.19 17.34 42.18
N PRO A 151 -23.80 16.17 42.41
CA PRO A 151 -25.25 16.11 42.54
C PRO A 151 -25.63 17.03 43.69
N THR A 152 -26.35 18.11 43.38
CA THR A 152 -27.06 18.89 44.40
C THR A 152 -28.06 17.92 45.03
N ALA A 153 -27.70 17.36 46.19
CA ALA A 153 -28.60 16.53 46.96
C ALA A 153 -29.90 17.33 47.16
N PRO A 154 -31.08 16.73 46.96
CA PRO A 154 -32.32 17.42 47.22
C PRO A 154 -32.31 17.91 48.66
N VAL A 155 -32.54 19.21 48.86
CA VAL A 155 -32.72 19.78 50.19
C VAL A 155 -34.00 19.17 50.74
N VAL A 156 -33.88 18.12 51.55
CA VAL A 156 -35.01 17.52 52.28
C VAL A 156 -35.41 18.52 53.37
N PRO A 157 -36.59 19.15 53.30
CA PRO A 157 -37.06 20.02 54.35
C PRO A 157 -37.38 19.13 55.56
N GLY A 158 -36.57 19.18 56.60
CA GLY A 158 -36.81 18.43 57.84
C GLY A 158 -35.58 17.77 58.47
N VAL A 159 -34.44 17.69 57.77
CA VAL A 159 -33.19 17.18 58.36
C VAL A 159 -32.36 18.33 58.93
N GLY A 160 -32.72 18.74 60.16
CA GLY A 160 -31.79 19.19 61.20
C GLY A 160 -30.83 20.37 60.96
N ARG A 161 -30.91 21.12 59.87
CA ARG A 161 -30.13 22.34 59.69
C ARG A 161 -31.04 23.50 59.29
N THR A 162 -31.73 24.05 60.28
CA THR A 162 -32.40 25.35 60.13
C THR A 162 -31.33 26.42 60.09
N SER A 163 -31.08 26.99 58.91
CA SER A 163 -30.17 28.12 58.70
C SER A 163 -30.81 29.48 59.03
N ASN A 164 -31.98 29.49 59.67
CA ASN A 164 -32.55 30.68 60.28
C ASN A 164 -32.27 30.62 61.78
N GLY A 165 -31.62 31.67 62.29
CA GLY A 165 -30.98 31.76 63.62
C GLY A 165 -31.90 31.69 64.83
N ASP A 166 -32.84 30.74 64.85
CA ASP A 166 -33.55 30.31 66.04
C ASP A 166 -32.78 29.16 66.69
N ASP A 167 -31.61 29.46 67.26
CA ASP A 167 -30.91 28.54 68.16
C ASP A 167 -31.85 28.22 69.33
N ARG A 168 -32.54 27.09 69.26
CA ARG A 168 -33.47 26.65 70.32
C ARG A 168 -32.75 26.55 71.67
N ASP A 169 -31.47 26.24 71.65
CA ASP A 169 -30.59 26.23 72.81
C ASP A 169 -30.33 27.63 73.39
N ALA A 170 -30.14 28.65 72.53
CA ALA A 170 -30.02 30.03 72.98
C ALA A 170 -31.34 30.53 73.61
N LYS A 171 -32.48 30.15 73.03
CA LYS A 171 -33.81 30.48 73.56
C LYS A 171 -34.08 29.74 74.88
N ALA A 172 -33.63 28.50 75.02
CA ALA A 172 -33.76 27.73 76.25
C ALA A 172 -32.89 28.31 77.38
N ARG A 173 -31.67 28.74 77.09
CA ARG A 173 -30.80 29.44 78.05
C ARG A 173 -31.40 30.76 78.53
N GLN A 174 -31.96 31.54 77.61
CA GLN A 174 -32.64 32.80 77.95
C GLN A 174 -33.90 32.59 78.82
N ILE A 175 -34.61 31.48 78.65
CA ILE A 175 -35.78 31.13 79.48
C ILE A 175 -35.36 30.60 80.85
N LEU A 176 -34.25 29.85 80.94
CA LEU A 176 -33.78 29.23 82.18
C LEU A 176 -32.79 30.11 82.99
N GLY A 177 -32.38 31.26 82.44
CA GLY A 177 -31.56 32.26 83.13
C GLY A 177 -30.13 31.82 83.45
N ILE A 178 -29.55 30.97 82.59
CA ILE A 178 -28.14 30.50 82.65
C ILE A 178 -27.38 30.90 81.40
#